data_AF-A0ABD6DL58-F1
#
_entry.id   AF-A0ABD6DL58-F1
#
_cell.length_a   1.000
_cell.length_b   1.000
_cell.length_c   1.000
_cell.angle_alpha   90.00
_cell.angle_beta   90.00
_cell.angle_gamma   90.00
#
_symmetry.space_group_name_H-M   'P 1'
#
loop_
_entity.id
_entity.type
_entity.pdbx_description
1 polymer ?
#
loop_
_entity_poly.entity_id
_entity_poly.type
_entity_poly.pdbx_seq_one_letter_code
_entity_poly.pdbx_strand_id
1 'polypeptide(L)' 'MYVINAMAHSCAGCGDTLDADQVRYERRDGSTDVDRFCSLNCLTGTTDYGESAVRQRLFEQEPESTV' A
#
# COMPACT_ATOMS: atom_id res chain seq x y z
N MET A 1 24.56 20.67 1.08
CA MET A 1 23.37 20.82 1.94
C MET A 1 22.18 20.70 1.00
N TYR A 2 21.61 19.51 0.84
CA TYR A 2 20.52 19.26 -0.12
C TYR A 2 19.20 19.33 0.63
N VAL A 3 18.39 20.34 0.32
CA VAL A 3 17.02 20.47 0.81
C VAL A 3 16.18 19.51 -0.03
N ILE A 4 15.99 18.30 0.46
CA ILE A 4 15.01 17.39 -0.10
C ILE A 4 13.66 17.93 0.38
N ASN A 5 12.86 18.51 -0.52
CA ASN A 5 11.44 18.71 -0.28
C ASN A 5 10.83 17.31 -0.19
N ALA A 6 10.92 16.68 0.98
CA ALA A 6 10.17 15.48 1.29
C ALA A 6 8.71 15.91 1.30
N MET A 7 8.01 15.73 0.18
CA MET A 7 6.55 15.66 0.19
C MET A 7 6.23 14.46 1.05
N ALA A 8 6.05 14.72 2.35
CA ALA A 8 5.67 13.75 3.35
C ALA A 8 4.32 13.18 2.90
N HIS A 9 4.35 11.99 2.32
CA HIS A 9 3.16 11.26 1.95
C HIS A 9 2.64 10.54 3.18
N SER A 10 1.34 10.60 3.45
CA SER A 10 0.78 9.81 4.55
C SER A 10 0.43 8.41 4.05
N CYS A 11 0.83 7.38 4.79
CA CYS A 11 0.40 6.02 4.57
C CYS A 11 -1.11 5.94 4.84
N ALA A 12 -1.93 5.80 3.81
CA ALA A 12 -3.39 5.86 3.96
C ALA A 12 -3.96 4.75 4.88
N GLY A 13 -3.23 3.64 5.02
CA GLY A 13 -3.65 2.52 5.88
C GLY A 13 -3.18 2.59 7.33
N CYS A 14 -1.93 3.01 7.55
CA CYS A 14 -1.31 2.98 8.87
C CYS A 14 -1.20 4.36 9.54
N GLY A 15 -1.42 5.44 8.78
CA GLY A 15 -1.30 6.81 9.28
C GLY A 15 0.14 7.30 9.45
N ASP A 16 1.13 6.43 9.22
CA ASP A 16 2.55 6.78 9.27
C ASP A 16 2.93 7.78 8.17
N THR A 17 3.87 8.66 8.50
CA THR A 17 4.47 9.55 7.51
C THR A 17 5.51 8.78 6.71
N LEU A 18 5.40 8.83 5.39
CA LEU A 18 6.26 8.16 4.42
C LEU A 18 6.96 9.18 3.54
N ASP A 19 8.26 8.98 3.36
CA ASP A 19 8.98 9.59 2.25
C ASP A 19 8.59 8.91 0.93
N ALA A 20 8.81 9.62 -0.18
CA ALA A 20 8.54 9.08 -1.52
C ALA A 20 9.28 7.75 -1.78
N ASP A 21 10.47 7.57 -1.21
CA ASP A 21 11.26 6.34 -1.32
C ASP A 21 10.70 5.17 -0.49
N GLN A 22 9.86 5.47 0.51
CA GLN A 22 9.25 4.47 1.40
C GLN A 22 7.88 3.96 0.91
N VAL A 23 7.36 4.54 -0.17
CA VAL A 23 6.11 4.10 -0.78
C VAL A 23 6.35 2.77 -1.49
N ARG A 24 5.66 1.72 -1.05
CA ARG A 24 5.79 0.38 -1.64
C ARG A 24 4.62 0.00 -2.53
N TYR A 25 3.43 0.50 -2.21
CA TYR A 25 2.20 0.21 -2.93
C TYR A 25 1.41 1.49 -3.15
N GLU A 26 0.77 1.59 -4.31
CA GLU A 26 -0.09 2.71 -4.68
C GLU A 26 -1.43 2.16 -5.18
N ARG A 27 -2.53 2.70 -4.66
CA ARG A 27 -3.88 2.36 -5.12
C ARG A 27 -4.48 3.59 -5.78
N ARG A 28 -4.97 3.41 -7.01
CA ARG A 28 -5.72 4.45 -7.74
C ARG A 28 -7.19 4.06 -7.72
N ASP A 29 -8.00 4.83 -7.03
CA ASP A 29 -9.45 4.60 -6.92
C ASP A 29 -10.22 5.25 -8.09
N GLY A 30 -9.60 5.40 -9.27
CA GLY A 30 -10.17 6.11 -10.41
C GLY A 30 -10.27 7.64 -10.25
N SER A 31 -9.92 8.18 -9.08
CA SER A 31 -9.78 9.62 -8.82
C SER A 31 -8.38 10.13 -9.17
N THR A 32 -8.19 11.45 -9.18
CA THR A 32 -6.85 12.07 -9.32
C THR A 32 -5.97 11.81 -8.08
N ASP A 33 -6.58 11.44 -6.96
CA ASP A 33 -5.89 11.04 -5.74
C ASP A 33 -5.34 9.61 -5.82
N VAL A 34 -4.10 9.46 -5.34
CA VAL A 34 -3.39 8.19 -5.25
C VAL A 34 -3.12 7.90 -3.78
N ASP A 35 -3.76 6.85 -3.26
CA ASP A 35 -3.46 6.36 -1.93
C ASP A 35 -2.11 5.63 -1.95
N ARG A 36 -1.22 5.99 -1.01
CA ARG A 36 0.12 5.40 -0.88
C ARG A 36 0.23 4.58 0.39
N PHE A 37 0.93 3.45 0.31
CA PHE A 37 1.06 2.52 1.42
C PHE A 37 2.49 2.02 1.56
N CYS A 38 2.95 1.86 2.81
CA CYS A 38 4.28 1.32 3.13
C CYS A 38 4.33 -0.21 3.15
N SER A 39 3.20 -0.89 3.34
CA SER A 39 3.12 -2.35 3.36
C SER A 39 1.76 -2.84 2.82
N LEU A 40 1.73 -4.12 2.44
CA LEU A 40 0.49 -4.82 2.06
C LEU A 40 -0.54 -4.85 3.19
N ASN A 41 -0.07 -4.91 4.44
CA ASN A 41 -0.90 -4.86 5.63
C ASN A 41 -1.64 -3.52 5.74
N CYS A 42 -0.94 -2.41 5.50
CA CYS A 42 -1.57 -1.09 5.44
C CYS A 42 -2.52 -0.97 4.24
N LEU A 43 -2.17 -1.53 3.07
CA LEU A 43 -3.03 -1.52 1.88
C LEU A 43 -4.38 -2.22 2.12
N THR A 44 -4.36 -3.33 2.85
CA THR A 44 -5.55 -4.15 3.13
C THR A 44 -6.22 -3.85 4.47
N GLY A 45 -5.64 -2.98 5.29
CA GLY A 45 -6.14 -2.69 6.64
C GLY A 45 -6.08 -3.89 7.57
N THR A 46 -5.18 -4.86 7.33
CA THR A 46 -5.04 -6.06 8.16
C THR A 46 -3.73 -6.03 8.92
N THR A 47 -3.79 -6.29 10.23
CA THR A 47 -2.62 -6.44 11.11
C THR A 47 -2.49 -7.83 11.70
N ASP A 48 -3.47 -8.70 11.43
CA ASP A 48 -3.63 -10.01 12.05
C ASP A 48 -2.75 -11.09 11.39
N TYR A 49 -2.37 -10.86 10.13
CA TYR A 49 -1.63 -11.81 9.31
C TYR A 49 -0.27 -11.25 8.91
N GLY A 50 0.74 -12.14 8.85
CA GLY A 50 2.05 -11.79 8.30
C GLY A 50 1.95 -11.38 6.83
N GLU A 51 2.85 -10.50 6.39
CA GLU A 51 2.83 -9.89 5.04
C GLU A 51 2.75 -10.94 3.92
N SER A 52 3.40 -12.09 4.10
CA SER A 52 3.35 -13.23 3.16
C SER A 52 1.96 -13.83 3.00
N ALA A 53 1.19 -13.93 4.10
CA ALA A 53 -0.18 -14.47 4.08
C ALA A 53 -1.18 -13.47 3.48
N VAL A 54 -0.97 -12.17 3.75
CA VAL A 54 -1.75 -11.09 3.12
C VAL A 54 -1.52 -11.08 1.61
N ARG A 55 -0.26 -11.16 1.18
CA ARG A 55 0.09 -11.27 -0.24
C ARG A 55 -0.60 -12.48 -0.87
N GLN A 56 -0.45 -13.65 -0.26
CA GLN A 56 -1.10 -14.86 -0.76
C GLN A 56 -2.61 -14.69 -0.90
N ARG A 57 -3.32 -14.13 0.09
CA ARG A 57 -4.76 -13.88 -0.02
C ARG A 57 -5.17 -12.87 -1.10
N LEU A 58 -4.42 -11.78 -1.29
CA LEU A 58 -4.76 -10.82 -2.36
C LEU A 58 -4.62 -11.42 -3.75
N PHE A 59 -3.62 -12.28 -3.96
CA PHE A 59 -3.29 -12.82 -5.27
C PHE A 59 -3.92 -14.21 -5.53
N GLU A 60 -4.22 -15.00 -4.48
CA GLU A 60 -4.98 -16.26 -4.59
C GLU A 60 -6.51 -16.03 -4.68
N GLN A 61 -6.99 -14.82 -4.39
CA GLN A 61 -8.39 -14.44 -4.62
C GLN A 61 -8.68 -13.99 -6.06
N GLU A 62 -7.77 -14.19 -7.03
CA GLU A 62 -8.23 -14.30 -8.41
C GLU A 62 -9.09 -15.57 -8.47
N PRO A 63 -10.43 -15.49 -8.67
CA PRO A 63 -11.21 -16.69 -8.86
C PRO A 63 -10.56 -17.41 -10.04
N GLU A 64 -10.19 -18.67 -9.86
CA GLU A 64 -9.97 -19.57 -10.99
C GLU A 64 -11.14 -19.33 -11.93
N SER A 65 -10.87 -18.60 -13.01
CA SER A 65 -11.85 -18.22 -14.00
C SER A 65 -12.29 -19.54 -14.60
N THR A 66 -13.40 -20.05 -14.07
CA THR A 66 -14.04 -21.27 -14.53
C THR A 66 -14.46 -21.01 -15.97
N VAL A 67 -13.62 -21.43 -16.91
CA VAL A 67 -13.93 -21.54 -18.33
C VAL A 67 -13.25 -22.79 -18.87
#